data_AF-A0A0B7BFL0-F1
#
_entry.id   AF-A0A0B7BFL0-F1
#
_cell.length_a   1.000
_cell.length_b   1.000
_cell.length_c   1.000
_cell.angle_alpha   90.00
_cell.angle_beta   90.00
_cell.angle_gamma   90.00
#
_symmetry.space_group_name_H-M   'P 1'
#
loop_
_entity.id
_entity.type
_entity.pdbx_description
1 polymer ?
#
loop_
_entity_poly.entity_id
_entity_poly.type
_entity_poly.pdbx_seq_one_letter_code
_entity_poly.pdbx_strand_id
1 'polypeptide(L)'
;GFSPSNLLNFYFQKMSLLNATRRHPSKLRLCYVRFLSSFKYEDLQITITDKPAPKPDNDSLKFGAQFTDHMLEIDWTAQNGWGFPQIKPLEAFKIHPAAKVLHYATELFEGMKAYRGIDNKIRLFRPMENINRLTSSAQRTALPEFDKGELLKCMKKLISIDQEWVPYSEKCSLYIRPTYIGTEPTLGVASSNQAKLFIIAGPVGPYFPTGMKPVNLLADPKYVRAWPGGCGTYKMGCNYAPTIAIQDLAVKKYNCQQVLWLFGEDHQMTEVGTMNLFIYWINENGEKELITPPLESGLILPGITRKSLLELSRQWNEFKVTEQNITIERFKKALFDGRVKEVFGAGTACVVCPVKKIVFKGEDLNIQTSDDATSLTQRFFKTINDIHYYHKANNWMEAVEEDEEESLRTFESQ
;
A
#
# COMPACT_ATOMS: atom_id res chain seq x y z
N GLY A 1 -12.14 0.95 -52.02
CA GLY A 1 -11.47 2.19 -52.42
C GLY A 1 -12.03 3.32 -51.59
N PHE A 2 -11.18 3.93 -50.75
CA PHE A 2 -11.42 5.24 -50.14
C PHE A 2 -10.07 5.95 -50.06
N SER A 3 -10.03 7.15 -50.65
CA SER A 3 -8.81 7.95 -50.89
C SER A 3 -8.31 8.64 -49.60
N PRO A 4 -6.99 8.80 -49.41
CA PRO A 4 -6.37 9.55 -48.29
C PRO A 4 -6.74 11.04 -48.21
N SER A 5 -7.46 11.59 -49.18
CA SER A 5 -7.80 13.02 -49.27
C SER A 5 -8.90 13.49 -48.31
N ASN A 6 -9.63 12.59 -47.64
CA ASN A 6 -10.75 12.95 -46.75
C ASN A 6 -10.34 13.19 -45.28
N LEU A 7 -9.13 12.80 -44.87
CA LEU A 7 -8.64 13.00 -43.50
C LEU A 7 -8.02 14.38 -43.27
N LEU A 8 -7.44 15.02 -44.30
CA LEU A 8 -6.91 16.38 -44.19
C LEU A 8 -8.01 17.45 -44.09
N ASN A 9 -9.14 17.27 -44.77
CA ASN A 9 -10.24 18.25 -44.73
C ASN A 9 -10.95 18.31 -43.37
N PHE A 10 -10.95 17.22 -42.60
CA PHE A 10 -11.51 17.21 -41.25
C PHE A 10 -10.62 17.94 -40.22
N TYR A 11 -9.30 17.96 -40.45
CA TYR A 11 -8.34 18.68 -39.61
C TYR A 11 -8.33 20.20 -39.89
N PHE A 12 -8.52 20.63 -41.14
CA PHE A 12 -8.54 22.05 -41.48
C PHE A 12 -9.85 22.76 -41.09
N GLN A 13 -10.99 22.06 -41.07
CA GLN A 13 -12.27 22.66 -40.66
C GLN A 13 -12.39 22.91 -39.14
N LYS A 14 -11.62 22.21 -38.30
CA LYS A 14 -11.54 22.48 -36.86
C LYS A 14 -10.60 23.64 -36.50
N MET A 15 -9.60 23.94 -37.34
CA MET A 15 -8.72 25.10 -37.13
C MET A 15 -9.33 26.43 -37.56
N SER A 16 -10.30 26.45 -38.48
CA SER A 16 -10.91 27.72 -38.94
C SER A 16 -11.98 28.28 -37.99
N LEU A 17 -12.50 27.47 -37.05
CA LEU A 17 -13.40 27.92 -35.98
C LEU A 17 -12.66 28.57 -34.79
N LEU A 18 -11.33 28.50 -34.76
CA LEU A 18 -10.48 29.07 -33.70
C LEU A 18 -10.10 30.54 -33.90
N ASN A 19 -10.45 31.16 -35.04
CA ASN A 19 -10.05 32.55 -35.35
C ASN A 19 -11.20 33.58 -35.36
N ALA A 20 -12.39 33.22 -34.89
CA ALA A 20 -13.57 34.09 -34.98
C ALA A 20 -14.28 34.37 -33.64
N THR A 21 -13.55 34.64 -32.55
CA THR A 21 -14.12 35.38 -31.41
C THR A 21 -13.01 36.13 -30.65
N ARG A 22 -12.68 37.34 -31.11
CA ARG A 22 -11.99 38.35 -30.28
C ARG A 22 -12.97 38.83 -29.20
N ARG A 23 -12.97 38.20 -28.02
CA ARG A 23 -13.37 38.79 -26.72
C ARG A 23 -13.00 37.81 -25.59
N HIS A 24 -12.13 38.29 -24.68
CA HIS A 24 -11.66 37.67 -23.42
C HIS A 24 -10.84 36.36 -23.45
N PRO A 25 -9.50 36.44 -23.62
CA PRO A 25 -8.61 35.29 -23.51
C PRO A 25 -8.28 34.87 -22.06
N SER A 26 -8.69 35.62 -21.03
CA SER A 26 -8.32 35.32 -19.64
C SER A 26 -9.17 34.21 -18.99
N LYS A 27 -10.49 34.15 -19.26
CA LYS A 27 -11.38 33.15 -18.63
C LYS A 27 -11.24 31.75 -19.23
N LEU A 28 -11.06 31.62 -20.54
CA LEU A 28 -10.89 30.31 -21.19
C LEU A 28 -9.53 29.66 -20.86
N ARG A 29 -8.45 30.43 -20.74
CA ARG A 29 -7.15 29.91 -20.26
C ARG A 29 -7.23 29.54 -18.77
N LEU A 30 -7.87 30.33 -17.91
CA LEU A 30 -8.06 29.98 -16.50
C LEU A 30 -8.88 28.69 -16.33
N CYS A 31 -9.91 28.50 -17.17
CA CYS A 31 -10.76 27.33 -17.12
C CYS A 31 -9.99 26.07 -17.58
N TYR A 32 -9.23 26.16 -18.67
CA TYR A 32 -8.43 25.03 -19.17
C TYR A 32 -7.27 24.65 -18.22
N VAL A 33 -6.69 25.62 -17.51
CA VAL A 33 -5.65 25.38 -16.49
C VAL A 33 -6.22 24.72 -15.23
N ARG A 34 -7.46 25.04 -14.83
CA ARG A 34 -8.15 24.38 -13.70
C ARG A 34 -8.53 22.92 -13.97
N PHE A 35 -8.81 22.55 -15.22
CA PHE A 35 -9.10 21.16 -15.59
C PHE A 35 -7.90 20.21 -15.47
N LEU A 36 -6.68 20.76 -15.33
CA LEU A 36 -5.43 20.01 -15.16
C LEU A 36 -4.73 20.26 -13.82
N SER A 37 -5.24 21.16 -12.98
CA SER A 37 -4.60 21.47 -11.70
C SER A 37 -5.05 20.51 -10.61
N SER A 38 -4.08 19.84 -9.98
CA SER A 38 -4.26 19.16 -8.69
C SER A 38 -4.71 20.16 -7.60
N PHE A 39 -5.30 19.64 -6.51
CA PHE A 39 -5.36 20.38 -5.24
C PHE A 39 -3.95 20.78 -4.79
N LYS A 40 -3.86 21.86 -4.00
CA LYS A 40 -2.62 22.40 -3.45
C LYS A 40 -2.64 22.42 -1.93
N TYR A 41 -1.51 22.10 -1.32
CA TYR A 41 -1.31 22.18 0.13
C TYR A 41 -1.49 23.62 0.65
N GLU A 42 -1.14 24.63 -0.15
CA GLU A 42 -1.32 26.04 0.24
C GLU A 42 -2.80 26.43 0.43
N ASP A 43 -3.72 25.70 -0.19
CA ASP A 43 -5.16 25.90 -0.06
C ASP A 43 -5.79 25.05 1.05
N LEU A 44 -4.98 24.36 1.86
CA LEU A 44 -5.45 23.45 2.91
C LEU A 44 -6.27 24.19 3.97
N GLN A 45 -7.52 23.76 4.12
CA GLN A 45 -8.43 24.25 5.15
C GLN A 45 -8.35 23.34 6.38
N ILE A 46 -8.22 23.92 7.57
CA ILE A 46 -8.05 23.17 8.81
C ILE A 46 -9.16 23.56 9.79
N THR A 47 -9.89 22.57 10.28
CA THR A 47 -10.85 22.68 11.37
C THR A 47 -10.44 21.71 12.47
N ILE A 48 -10.04 22.24 13.63
CA ILE A 48 -9.62 21.43 14.78
C ILE A 48 -10.85 21.03 15.60
N THR A 49 -10.85 19.81 16.14
CA THR A 49 -11.90 19.36 17.04
C THR A 49 -11.87 20.11 18.37
N ASP A 50 -13.05 20.50 18.87
CA ASP A 50 -13.22 21.05 20.22
C ASP A 50 -13.34 19.94 21.29
N LYS A 51 -13.35 18.66 20.86
CA LYS A 51 -13.58 17.48 21.71
C LYS A 51 -12.54 16.40 21.41
N PRO A 52 -11.25 16.61 21.75
CA PRO A 52 -10.22 15.61 21.54
C PRO A 52 -10.50 14.35 22.35
N ALA A 53 -10.37 13.19 21.73
CA ALA A 53 -10.54 11.92 22.42
C ALA A 53 -9.31 11.58 23.29
N PRO A 54 -9.50 10.83 24.40
CA PRO A 54 -8.38 10.33 25.19
C PRO A 54 -7.57 9.33 24.36
N LYS A 55 -6.23 9.41 24.48
CA LYS A 55 -5.33 8.52 23.75
C LYS A 55 -5.38 7.14 24.40
N PRO A 56 -5.54 6.06 23.63
CA PRO A 56 -5.63 4.71 24.17
C PRO A 56 -4.30 4.25 24.77
N ASP A 57 -4.39 3.30 25.68
CA ASP A 57 -3.21 2.62 26.22
C ASP A 57 -2.56 1.72 25.14
N ASN A 58 -1.24 1.78 25.05
CA ASN A 58 -0.43 1.09 24.05
C ASN A 58 -0.64 -0.44 24.09
N ASP A 59 -0.85 -1.00 25.27
CA ASP A 59 -1.04 -2.44 25.46
C ASP A 59 -2.42 -2.95 24.99
N SER A 60 -3.36 -2.04 24.75
CA SER A 60 -4.74 -2.34 24.32
C SER A 60 -4.99 -2.18 22.82
N LEU A 61 -3.99 -1.70 22.07
CA LEU A 61 -4.15 -1.30 20.68
C LEU A 61 -4.46 -2.49 19.76
N LYS A 62 -5.61 -2.43 19.09
CA LYS A 62 -6.00 -3.36 18.03
C LYS A 62 -5.87 -2.69 16.67
N PHE A 63 -5.36 -3.44 15.69
CA PHE A 63 -5.21 -2.94 14.32
C PHE A 63 -6.55 -2.45 13.74
N GLY A 64 -6.61 -1.17 13.37
CA GLY A 64 -7.76 -0.57 12.67
C GLY A 64 -9.05 -0.44 13.49
N ALA A 65 -8.98 -0.48 14.82
CA ALA A 65 -10.15 -0.41 15.70
C ALA A 65 -10.38 0.99 16.31
N GLN A 66 -9.33 1.81 16.38
CA GLN A 66 -9.34 3.16 16.94
C GLN A 66 -8.79 4.12 15.90
N PHE A 67 -9.31 5.35 15.89
CA PHE A 67 -8.96 6.38 14.92
C PHE A 67 -8.60 7.68 15.62
N THR A 68 -7.82 8.51 14.96
CA THR A 68 -7.41 9.82 15.46
C THR A 68 -8.57 10.83 15.41
N ASP A 69 -8.35 12.00 15.98
CA ASP A 69 -9.35 13.05 16.12
C ASP A 69 -9.76 13.65 14.77
N HIS A 70 -8.86 13.64 13.78
CA HIS A 70 -9.06 14.30 12.49
C HIS A 70 -8.92 13.35 11.29
N MET A 71 -9.41 13.80 10.15
CA MET A 71 -9.21 13.16 8.85
C MET A 71 -8.92 14.22 7.78
N LEU A 72 -8.20 13.82 6.73
CA LEU A 72 -8.08 14.61 5.50
C LEU A 72 -9.17 14.16 4.53
N GLU A 73 -9.82 15.10 3.84
CA GLU A 73 -10.64 14.80 2.65
C GLU A 73 -10.44 15.83 1.54
N ILE A 74 -10.62 15.38 0.31
CA ILE A 74 -10.49 16.17 -0.91
C ILE A 74 -11.49 15.64 -1.92
N ASP A 75 -12.46 16.47 -2.29
CA ASP A 75 -13.45 16.14 -3.30
C ASP A 75 -12.97 16.49 -4.70
N TRP A 76 -13.43 15.73 -5.68
CA TRP A 76 -13.21 15.99 -7.09
C TRP A 76 -14.50 15.85 -7.88
N THR A 77 -14.69 16.72 -8.87
CA THR A 77 -15.76 16.60 -9.86
C THR A 77 -15.23 16.82 -11.27
N ALA A 78 -15.80 16.14 -12.27
CA ALA A 78 -15.45 16.36 -13.66
C ALA A 78 -15.71 17.80 -14.13
N GLN A 79 -16.63 18.53 -13.49
CA GLN A 79 -16.95 19.92 -13.85
C GLN A 79 -15.93 20.93 -13.30
N ASN A 80 -15.48 20.74 -12.05
CA ASN A 80 -14.68 21.75 -11.34
C ASN A 80 -13.24 21.32 -11.04
N GLY A 81 -12.88 20.06 -11.32
CA GLY A 81 -11.61 19.49 -10.91
C GLY A 81 -11.58 19.19 -9.41
N TRP A 82 -10.38 19.24 -8.83
CA TRP A 82 -10.15 19.07 -7.39
C TRP A 82 -10.65 20.28 -6.61
N GLY A 83 -11.35 20.03 -5.51
CA GLY A 83 -11.66 21.02 -4.49
C GLY A 83 -10.47 21.29 -3.57
N PHE A 84 -10.70 22.15 -2.58
CA PHE A 84 -9.69 22.42 -1.54
C PHE A 84 -9.51 21.21 -0.63
N PRO A 85 -8.27 20.88 -0.24
CA PRO A 85 -8.04 19.85 0.75
C PRO A 85 -8.51 20.34 2.13
N GLN A 86 -9.12 19.45 2.91
CA GLN A 86 -9.69 19.78 4.22
C GLN A 86 -9.22 18.80 5.27
N ILE A 87 -8.58 19.29 6.33
CA ILE A 87 -8.41 18.54 7.58
C ILE A 87 -9.49 18.99 8.54
N LYS A 88 -10.30 18.04 9.00
CA LYS A 88 -11.45 18.31 9.88
C LYS A 88 -11.66 17.15 10.86
N PRO A 89 -12.51 17.30 11.90
CA PRO A 89 -12.81 16.20 12.80
C PRO A 89 -13.29 14.95 12.05
N LEU A 90 -12.88 13.77 12.52
CA LEU A 90 -13.29 12.50 11.94
C LEU A 90 -14.82 12.36 12.00
N GLU A 91 -15.44 12.15 10.84
CA GLU A 91 -16.90 11.99 10.74
C GLU A 91 -17.31 10.94 9.70
N ALA A 92 -18.55 10.46 9.82
CA ALA A 92 -19.13 9.55 8.85
C ALA A 92 -19.51 10.29 7.56
N PHE A 93 -19.31 9.65 6.41
CA PHE A 93 -19.72 10.22 5.13
C PHE A 93 -21.21 10.07 4.87
N LYS A 94 -21.82 11.12 4.32
CA LYS A 94 -23.10 11.04 3.62
C LYS A 94 -22.85 10.71 2.14
N ILE A 95 -23.00 9.44 1.78
CA ILE A 95 -22.82 8.97 0.40
C ILE A 95 -24.16 8.63 -0.25
N HIS A 96 -24.32 8.97 -1.53
CA HIS A 96 -25.52 8.58 -2.28
C HIS A 96 -25.55 7.06 -2.46
N PRO A 97 -26.70 6.38 -2.30
CA PRO A 97 -26.76 4.91 -2.37
C PRO A 97 -26.38 4.34 -3.74
N ALA A 98 -26.52 5.12 -4.82
CA ALA A 98 -26.06 4.76 -6.16
C ALA A 98 -24.58 5.10 -6.44
N ALA A 99 -23.78 5.47 -5.42
CA ALA A 99 -22.37 5.80 -5.63
C ALA A 99 -21.59 4.59 -6.16
N LYS A 100 -20.79 4.79 -7.20
CA LYS A 100 -20.05 3.71 -7.90
C LYS A 100 -19.19 2.84 -6.98
N VAL A 101 -18.62 3.39 -5.92
CA VAL A 101 -17.88 2.62 -4.90
C VAL A 101 -18.72 1.48 -4.30
N LEU A 102 -20.01 1.71 -4.06
CA LEU A 102 -20.91 0.74 -3.41
C LEU A 102 -21.36 -0.39 -4.35
N HIS A 103 -21.27 -0.20 -5.67
CA HIS A 103 -21.79 -1.13 -6.68
C HIS A 103 -20.71 -1.82 -7.49
N TYR A 104 -19.63 -1.09 -7.82
CA TYR A 104 -18.61 -1.53 -8.77
C TYR A 104 -17.20 -1.52 -8.19
N ALA A 105 -17.06 -1.34 -6.87
CA ALA A 105 -15.79 -1.29 -6.16
C ALA A 105 -14.78 -0.34 -6.84
N THR A 106 -15.27 0.83 -7.29
CA THR A 106 -14.42 1.93 -7.77
C THR A 106 -13.71 2.57 -6.57
N GLU A 107 -12.79 1.80 -5.99
CA GLU A 107 -12.07 2.13 -4.76
C GLU A 107 -10.69 1.50 -4.71
N LEU A 108 -9.79 2.22 -4.05
CA LEU A 108 -8.42 1.81 -3.77
C LEU A 108 -7.95 2.47 -2.47
N PHE A 109 -6.92 1.88 -1.88
CA PHE A 109 -6.39 2.36 -0.61
C PHE A 109 -4.88 2.17 -0.53
N GLU A 110 -4.26 2.85 0.42
CA GLU A 110 -2.88 2.64 0.83
C GLU A 110 -2.76 2.29 2.31
N GLY A 111 -1.56 1.83 2.69
CA GLY A 111 -1.27 1.46 4.06
C GLY A 111 0.19 1.70 4.40
N MET A 112 0.45 2.75 5.18
CA MET A 112 1.77 3.10 5.69
C MET A 112 1.71 3.44 7.18
N LYS A 113 2.86 3.71 7.77
CA LYS A 113 2.98 3.97 9.21
C LYS A 113 3.86 5.20 9.46
N ALA A 114 3.49 5.95 10.49
CA ALA A 114 4.34 6.92 11.16
C ALA A 114 4.86 6.32 12.48
N TYR A 115 6.11 6.62 12.78
CA TYR A 115 6.85 6.10 13.93
C TYR A 115 7.42 7.28 14.71
N ARG A 116 7.28 7.23 16.03
CA ARG A 116 7.98 8.15 16.94
C ARG A 116 9.34 7.53 17.28
N GLY A 117 10.40 8.14 16.78
CA GLY A 117 11.77 7.65 17.00
C GLY A 117 12.25 7.83 18.43
N ILE A 118 13.40 7.24 18.75
CA ILE A 118 14.08 7.42 20.05
C ILE A 118 14.44 8.87 20.36
N ASP A 119 14.54 9.70 19.34
CA ASP A 119 14.76 11.15 19.42
C ASP A 119 13.45 11.95 19.52
N ASN A 120 12.33 11.26 19.77
CA ASN A 120 10.97 11.79 19.86
C ASN A 120 10.44 12.43 18.55
N LYS A 121 11.20 12.38 17.44
CA LYS A 121 10.77 12.88 16.13
C LYS A 121 9.88 11.86 15.42
N ILE A 122 8.83 12.34 14.76
CA ILE A 122 7.90 11.49 14.01
C ILE A 122 8.34 11.40 12.55
N ARG A 123 8.43 10.16 12.05
CA ARG A 123 8.86 9.89 10.68
C ARG A 123 7.96 8.87 9.97
N LEU A 124 7.83 9.04 8.66
CA LEU A 124 7.15 8.15 7.73
C LEU A 124 8.15 7.20 7.06
N PHE A 125 7.79 5.93 6.93
CA PHE A 125 8.62 4.95 6.21
C PHE A 125 8.27 4.89 4.72
N ARG A 126 9.18 5.37 3.87
CA ARG A 126 9.09 5.39 2.40
C ARG A 126 7.72 5.88 1.88
N PRO A 127 7.20 7.03 2.33
CA PRO A 127 5.84 7.45 2.02
C PRO A 127 5.61 7.66 0.51
N MET A 128 6.61 8.17 -0.22
CA MET A 128 6.49 8.41 -1.66
C MET A 128 6.29 7.12 -2.46
N GLU A 129 6.84 5.98 -2.01
CA GLU A 129 6.59 4.68 -2.65
C GLU A 129 5.12 4.26 -2.52
N ASN A 130 4.49 4.54 -1.38
CA ASN A 130 3.07 4.28 -1.17
C ASN A 130 2.23 5.23 -2.05
N ILE A 131 2.55 6.52 -2.12
CA ILE A 131 1.83 7.48 -2.97
C ILE A 131 1.97 7.13 -4.46
N ASN A 132 3.15 6.65 -4.90
CA ASN A 132 3.35 6.13 -6.24
C ASN A 132 2.42 4.94 -6.54
N ARG A 133 2.27 3.99 -5.61
CA ARG A 133 1.37 2.84 -5.77
C ARG A 133 -0.12 3.22 -5.69
N LEU A 134 -0.47 4.21 -4.86
CA LEU A 134 -1.81 4.82 -4.83
C LEU A 134 -2.16 5.39 -6.21
N THR A 135 -1.24 6.17 -6.78
CA THR A 135 -1.42 6.80 -8.11
C THR A 135 -1.57 5.75 -9.21
N SER A 136 -0.72 4.73 -9.21
CA SER A 136 -0.82 3.60 -10.16
C SER A 136 -2.16 2.87 -10.06
N SER A 137 -2.68 2.68 -8.84
CA SER A 137 -4.00 2.10 -8.63
C SER A 137 -5.14 3.03 -9.10
N ALA A 138 -4.99 4.36 -8.92
CA ALA A 138 -5.95 5.35 -9.39
C ALA A 138 -6.05 5.36 -10.92
N GLN A 139 -4.92 5.27 -11.61
CA GLN A 139 -4.88 5.13 -13.07
C GLN A 139 -5.62 3.87 -13.54
N ARG A 140 -5.44 2.73 -12.85
CA ARG A 140 -6.13 1.48 -13.19
C ARG A 140 -7.66 1.55 -13.02
N THR A 141 -8.14 2.39 -12.09
CA THR A 141 -9.57 2.61 -11.83
C THR A 141 -10.17 3.77 -12.61
N ALA A 142 -9.37 4.45 -13.45
CA ALA A 142 -9.74 5.69 -14.13
C ALA A 142 -10.23 6.78 -13.16
N LEU A 143 -9.70 6.79 -11.92
CA LEU A 143 -9.89 7.89 -10.99
C LEU A 143 -8.93 9.04 -11.32
N PRO A 144 -9.31 10.29 -11.02
CA PRO A 144 -8.53 11.48 -11.37
C PRO A 144 -7.11 11.44 -10.80
N GLU A 145 -6.14 11.88 -11.60
CA GLU A 145 -4.76 12.06 -11.13
C GLU A 145 -4.64 13.26 -10.19
N PHE A 146 -3.63 13.22 -9.31
CA PHE A 146 -3.30 14.28 -8.36
C PHE A 146 -1.77 14.43 -8.24
N ASP A 147 -1.34 15.58 -7.72
CA ASP A 147 0.06 15.82 -7.41
C ASP A 147 0.46 15.06 -6.14
N LYS A 148 1.47 14.20 -6.31
CA LYS A 148 1.97 13.31 -5.25
C LYS A 148 2.61 14.08 -4.09
N GLY A 149 3.32 15.17 -4.40
CA GLY A 149 3.98 16.01 -3.41
C GLY A 149 2.95 16.80 -2.59
N GLU A 150 1.90 17.31 -3.23
CA GLU A 150 0.81 18.01 -2.53
C GLU A 150 0.07 17.07 -1.57
N LEU A 151 -0.19 15.83 -1.99
CA LEU A 151 -0.81 14.82 -1.11
C LEU A 151 0.08 14.51 0.10
N LEU A 152 1.39 14.36 -0.12
CA LEU A 152 2.34 14.09 0.96
C LEU A 152 2.37 15.22 1.98
N LYS A 153 2.41 16.48 1.54
CA LYS A 153 2.37 17.65 2.42
C LYS A 153 1.08 17.68 3.25
N CYS A 154 -0.08 17.46 2.62
CA CYS A 154 -1.36 17.38 3.33
C CYS A 154 -1.38 16.25 4.37
N MET A 155 -0.84 15.08 4.02
CA MET A 155 -0.73 13.93 4.93
C MET A 155 0.18 14.22 6.12
N LYS A 156 1.36 14.82 5.88
CA LYS A 156 2.28 15.24 6.95
C LYS A 156 1.61 16.25 7.88
N LYS A 157 0.84 17.20 7.34
CA LYS A 157 0.09 18.16 8.16
C LYS A 157 -0.99 17.51 9.02
N LEU A 158 -1.73 16.53 8.50
CA LEU A 158 -2.67 15.72 9.28
C LEU A 158 -1.97 15.03 10.46
N ILE A 159 -0.82 14.39 10.20
CA ILE A 159 -0.07 13.68 11.24
C ILE A 159 0.53 14.65 12.27
N SER A 160 0.98 15.84 11.86
CA SER A 160 1.47 16.88 12.78
C SER A 160 0.35 17.41 13.70
N ILE A 161 -0.87 17.55 13.20
CA ILE A 161 -2.05 17.92 14.01
C ILE A 161 -2.39 16.80 15.01
N ASP A 162 -2.41 15.55 14.54
CA ASP A 162 -2.71 14.37 15.36
C ASP A 162 -1.45 13.73 15.98
N GLN A 163 -0.35 14.49 16.17
CA GLN A 163 0.95 13.91 16.52
C GLN A 163 0.95 13.15 17.85
N GLU A 164 0.13 13.58 18.81
CA GLU A 164 -0.06 12.92 20.11
C GLU A 164 -0.69 11.53 19.99
N TRP A 165 -1.31 11.21 18.85
CA TRP A 165 -1.79 9.86 18.54
C TRP A 165 -0.68 8.93 18.05
N VAL A 166 0.49 9.45 17.68
CA VAL A 166 1.66 8.61 17.37
C VAL A 166 2.20 8.05 18.68
N PRO A 167 2.08 6.73 18.92
CA PRO A 167 2.36 6.13 20.21
C PRO A 167 3.74 6.47 20.76
N TYR A 168 3.82 6.78 22.05
CA TYR A 168 5.06 6.85 22.83
C TYR A 168 5.57 5.44 23.15
N SER A 169 5.89 4.67 22.10
CA SER A 169 6.29 3.27 22.22
C SER A 169 7.04 2.80 20.98
N GLU A 170 8.20 2.17 21.21
CA GLU A 170 8.99 1.50 20.15
C GLU A 170 8.37 0.18 19.66
N LYS A 171 7.18 -0.18 20.16
CA LYS A 171 6.44 -1.39 19.74
C LYS A 171 5.16 -1.06 18.98
N CYS A 172 4.76 0.21 18.99
CA CYS A 172 3.51 0.70 18.42
C CYS A 172 3.79 1.78 17.37
N SER A 173 2.83 2.05 16.51
CA SER A 173 2.95 3.03 15.43
C SER A 173 1.60 3.66 15.13
N LEU A 174 1.57 4.76 14.39
CA LEU A 174 0.35 5.30 13.83
C LEU A 174 0.17 4.74 12.42
N TYR A 175 -0.89 3.98 12.18
CA TYR A 175 -1.21 3.49 10.85
C TYR A 175 -2.01 4.53 10.08
N ILE A 176 -1.62 4.78 8.83
CA ILE A 176 -2.19 5.82 7.96
C ILE A 176 -2.87 5.12 6.77
N ARG A 177 -4.13 5.47 6.52
CA ARG A 177 -5.01 4.84 5.52
C ARG A 177 -5.50 5.89 4.50
N PRO A 178 -4.69 6.25 3.49
CA PRO A 178 -5.22 6.94 2.33
C PRO A 178 -6.20 6.04 1.59
N THR A 179 -7.32 6.60 1.15
CA THR A 179 -8.38 5.88 0.46
C THR A 179 -8.96 6.78 -0.62
N TYR A 180 -9.28 6.21 -1.78
CA TYR A 180 -9.76 6.97 -2.93
C TYR A 180 -10.93 6.24 -3.58
N ILE A 181 -12.09 6.90 -3.65
CA ILE A 181 -13.37 6.30 -4.01
C ILE A 181 -14.10 7.10 -5.11
N GLY A 182 -14.81 6.40 -5.99
CA GLY A 182 -15.75 6.98 -6.95
C GLY A 182 -17.12 7.22 -6.31
N THR A 183 -17.52 8.48 -6.19
CA THR A 183 -18.73 8.91 -5.45
C THR A 183 -19.91 9.27 -6.36
N GLU A 184 -19.77 9.14 -7.68
CA GLU A 184 -20.80 9.54 -8.64
C GLU A 184 -22.12 8.76 -8.44
N PRO A 185 -23.27 9.45 -8.31
CA PRO A 185 -24.56 8.83 -7.98
C PRO A 185 -25.24 8.22 -9.21
N THR A 186 -24.57 7.30 -9.90
CA THR A 186 -25.10 6.63 -11.10
C THR A 186 -24.77 5.14 -11.12
N LEU A 187 -25.70 4.34 -11.64
CA LEU A 187 -25.53 2.89 -11.86
C LEU A 187 -24.92 2.58 -13.24
N GLY A 188 -24.48 3.60 -13.99
CA GLY A 188 -23.79 3.38 -15.26
C GLY A 188 -22.36 2.90 -15.01
N VAL A 189 -21.96 1.78 -15.60
CA VAL A 189 -20.58 1.30 -15.53
C VAL A 189 -19.70 2.13 -16.47
N ALA A 190 -19.10 3.18 -15.93
CA ALA A 190 -18.22 4.12 -16.63
C ALA A 190 -17.25 4.78 -15.64
N SER A 191 -16.27 5.56 -16.15
CA SER A 191 -15.41 6.42 -15.31
C SER A 191 -16.27 7.31 -14.40
N SER A 192 -15.83 7.53 -13.17
CA SER A 192 -16.58 8.31 -12.19
C SER A 192 -16.41 9.80 -12.43
N ASN A 193 -17.50 10.55 -12.58
CA ASN A 193 -17.47 12.03 -12.68
C ASN A 193 -17.41 12.74 -11.32
N GLN A 194 -17.46 11.99 -10.22
CA GLN A 194 -17.24 12.48 -8.87
C GLN A 194 -16.36 11.49 -8.12
N ALA A 195 -15.42 11.99 -7.34
CA ALA A 195 -14.54 11.16 -6.54
C ALA A 195 -14.18 11.86 -5.22
N LYS A 196 -13.74 11.08 -4.24
CA LYS A 196 -13.24 11.60 -2.97
C LYS A 196 -11.97 10.86 -2.58
N LEU A 197 -10.90 11.61 -2.34
CA LEU A 197 -9.69 11.11 -1.68
C LEU A 197 -9.76 11.50 -0.21
N PHE A 198 -9.53 10.56 0.70
CA PHE A 198 -9.49 10.85 2.13
C PHE A 198 -8.39 10.05 2.83
N ILE A 199 -7.94 10.54 3.99
CA ILE A 199 -6.97 9.86 4.86
C ILE A 199 -7.53 9.82 6.27
N ILE A 200 -7.59 8.61 6.83
CA ILE A 200 -7.79 8.38 8.25
C ILE A 200 -6.53 7.76 8.85
N ALA A 201 -6.31 7.98 10.14
CA ALA A 201 -5.21 7.37 10.86
C ALA A 201 -5.69 6.76 12.18
N GLY A 202 -4.89 5.86 12.75
CA GLY A 202 -5.19 5.24 14.03
C GLY A 202 -3.99 4.53 14.64
N PRO A 203 -3.84 4.54 15.98
CA PRO A 203 -2.72 3.87 16.64
C PRO A 203 -2.86 2.35 16.50
N VAL A 204 -1.73 1.67 16.28
CA VAL A 204 -1.68 0.22 16.15
C VAL A 204 -0.54 -0.34 16.99
N GLY A 205 -0.86 -1.40 17.72
CA GLY A 205 0.11 -2.17 18.51
C GLY A 205 0.92 -3.17 17.66
N PRO A 206 1.75 -3.99 18.32
CA PRO A 206 2.49 -5.05 17.64
C PRO A 206 1.51 -6.07 17.05
N TYR A 207 1.80 -6.51 15.82
CA TYR A 207 0.98 -7.55 15.16
C TYR A 207 0.99 -8.87 15.92
N PHE A 208 2.09 -9.15 16.63
CA PHE A 208 2.21 -10.30 17.52
C PHE A 208 2.48 -9.84 18.96
N PRO A 209 1.45 -9.77 19.83
CA PRO A 209 1.60 -9.28 21.21
C PRO A 209 2.58 -10.10 22.06
N THR A 210 2.77 -11.38 21.73
CA THR A 210 3.61 -12.33 22.48
C THR A 210 4.88 -12.71 21.71
N GLY A 211 5.41 -11.82 20.87
CA GLY A 211 6.55 -12.10 20.00
C GLY A 211 6.16 -12.79 18.69
N MET A 212 7.09 -12.79 17.73
CA MET A 212 6.87 -13.19 16.34
C MET A 212 6.42 -14.66 16.24
N LYS A 213 5.11 -14.90 16.26
CA LYS A 213 4.52 -16.24 16.23
C LYS A 213 4.37 -16.72 14.79
N PRO A 214 4.96 -17.87 14.42
CA PRO A 214 4.78 -18.43 13.10
C PRO A 214 3.30 -18.75 12.81
N VAL A 215 2.89 -18.56 11.55
CA VAL A 215 1.53 -18.88 11.09
C VAL A 215 1.49 -20.20 10.31
N ASN A 216 0.31 -20.80 10.29
CA ASN A 216 -0.04 -21.90 9.39
C ASN A 216 -0.78 -21.34 8.17
N LEU A 217 -0.44 -21.83 6.98
CA LEU A 217 -1.03 -21.42 5.71
C LEU A 217 -1.91 -22.52 5.13
N LEU A 218 -3.07 -22.16 4.59
CA LEU A 218 -3.83 -23.02 3.69
C LEU A 218 -3.40 -22.77 2.25
N ALA A 219 -2.95 -23.80 1.54
CA ALA A 219 -2.66 -23.76 0.12
C ALA A 219 -3.69 -24.62 -0.62
N ASP A 220 -4.74 -24.02 -1.15
CA ASP A 220 -5.77 -24.71 -1.93
C ASP A 220 -5.84 -24.13 -3.35
N PRO A 221 -5.46 -24.90 -4.40
CA PRO A 221 -5.40 -24.40 -5.77
C PRO A 221 -6.80 -24.10 -6.36
N LYS A 222 -7.89 -24.44 -5.67
CA LYS A 222 -9.25 -24.05 -6.08
C LYS A 222 -9.49 -22.55 -6.01
N TYR A 223 -8.69 -21.81 -5.25
CA TYR A 223 -8.88 -20.39 -5.01
C TYR A 223 -7.71 -19.59 -5.57
N VAL A 224 -8.02 -18.62 -6.43
CA VAL A 224 -7.06 -17.75 -7.10
C VAL A 224 -7.27 -16.32 -6.62
N ARG A 225 -6.21 -15.68 -6.12
CA ARG A 225 -6.26 -14.28 -5.66
C ARG A 225 -6.30 -13.28 -6.82
N ALA A 226 -5.49 -13.55 -7.84
CA ALA A 226 -5.25 -12.69 -8.98
C ALA A 226 -4.81 -13.53 -10.18
N TRP A 227 -4.93 -12.98 -11.38
CA TRP A 227 -4.57 -13.62 -12.65
C TRP A 227 -3.89 -12.61 -13.59
N PRO A 228 -3.10 -13.04 -14.59
CA PRO A 228 -2.47 -12.16 -15.55
C PRO A 228 -3.51 -11.35 -16.32
N GLY A 229 -3.24 -10.06 -16.53
CA GLY A 229 -4.21 -9.10 -17.08
C GLY A 229 -5.26 -8.60 -16.08
N GLY A 230 -5.38 -9.24 -14.91
CA GLY A 230 -6.20 -8.79 -13.80
C GLY A 230 -5.65 -7.54 -13.10
N CYS A 231 -6.07 -7.31 -11.85
CA CYS A 231 -5.65 -6.14 -11.08
C CYS A 231 -4.84 -6.47 -9.82
N GLY A 232 -4.25 -7.67 -9.72
CA GLY A 232 -3.53 -8.14 -8.54
C GLY A 232 -2.34 -7.28 -8.10
N THR A 233 -1.70 -6.58 -9.04
CA THR A 233 -0.59 -5.64 -8.78
C THR A 233 -1.03 -4.27 -8.24
N TYR A 234 -2.34 -4.00 -8.17
CA TYR A 234 -2.90 -2.73 -7.70
C TYR A 234 -3.61 -2.92 -6.36
N LYS A 235 -3.63 -1.87 -5.54
CA LYS A 235 -4.19 -1.92 -4.18
C LYS A 235 -5.67 -1.54 -4.15
N MET A 236 -6.46 -2.25 -4.96
CA MET A 236 -7.90 -2.03 -5.16
C MET A 236 -8.73 -2.88 -4.20
N GLY A 237 -9.86 -2.35 -3.71
CA GLY A 237 -10.72 -3.05 -2.75
C GLY A 237 -11.24 -4.41 -3.24
N CYS A 238 -11.53 -4.51 -4.54
CA CYS A 238 -12.00 -5.74 -5.19
C CYS A 238 -11.02 -6.92 -5.12
N ASN A 239 -9.72 -6.68 -4.89
CA ASN A 239 -8.73 -7.75 -4.69
C ASN A 239 -8.82 -8.40 -3.30
N TYR A 240 -9.53 -7.78 -2.36
CA TYR A 240 -9.57 -8.19 -0.95
C TYR A 240 -10.91 -8.81 -0.59
N ALA A 241 -12.03 -8.23 -1.03
CA ALA A 241 -13.36 -8.72 -0.66
C ALA A 241 -13.59 -10.22 -0.94
N PRO A 242 -13.19 -10.79 -2.10
CA PRO A 242 -13.34 -12.22 -2.37
C PRO A 242 -12.49 -13.13 -1.48
N THR A 243 -11.45 -12.59 -0.82
CA THR A 243 -10.52 -13.39 -0.01
C THR A 243 -11.08 -13.73 1.37
N ILE A 244 -12.07 -12.97 1.86
CA ILE A 244 -12.62 -13.10 3.22
C ILE A 244 -13.23 -14.48 3.47
N ALA A 245 -14.01 -15.01 2.52
CA ALA A 245 -14.60 -16.34 2.65
C ALA A 245 -13.53 -17.45 2.72
N ILE A 246 -12.42 -17.26 1.99
CA ILE A 246 -11.32 -18.24 1.94
C ILE A 246 -10.49 -18.17 3.22
N GLN A 247 -10.29 -16.97 3.76
CA GLN A 247 -9.64 -16.78 5.05
C GLN A 247 -10.47 -17.39 6.19
N ASP A 248 -11.79 -17.23 6.17
CA ASP A 248 -12.70 -17.86 7.14
C ASP A 248 -12.65 -19.39 7.06
N LEU A 249 -12.65 -19.94 5.83
CA LEU A 249 -12.45 -21.37 5.56
C LEU A 249 -11.13 -21.88 6.15
N ALA A 250 -10.02 -21.17 5.89
CA ALA A 250 -8.69 -21.52 6.37
C ALA A 250 -8.64 -21.61 7.90
N VAL A 251 -9.21 -20.63 8.59
CA VAL A 251 -9.26 -20.60 10.06
C VAL A 251 -10.15 -21.72 10.59
N LYS A 252 -11.42 -21.79 10.15
CA LYS A 252 -12.42 -22.67 10.74
C LYS A 252 -12.20 -24.15 10.44
N LYS A 253 -11.74 -24.49 9.23
CA LYS A 253 -11.61 -25.90 8.81
C LYS A 253 -10.20 -26.46 8.90
N TYR A 254 -9.18 -25.61 8.79
CA TYR A 254 -7.79 -26.07 8.67
C TYR A 254 -6.88 -25.56 9.79
N ASN A 255 -7.39 -24.70 10.69
CA ASN A 255 -6.58 -24.03 11.72
C ASN A 255 -5.36 -23.28 11.11
N CYS A 256 -5.59 -22.69 9.95
CA CYS A 256 -4.63 -21.87 9.22
C CYS A 256 -4.97 -20.39 9.41
N GLN A 257 -4.01 -19.61 9.91
CA GLN A 257 -4.21 -18.19 10.20
C GLN A 257 -4.14 -17.34 8.93
N GLN A 258 -3.58 -17.86 7.83
CA GLN A 258 -3.46 -17.17 6.55
C GLN A 258 -3.63 -18.17 5.38
N VAL A 259 -3.74 -17.64 4.17
CA VAL A 259 -3.82 -18.42 2.92
C VAL A 259 -2.51 -18.25 2.14
N LEU A 260 -1.92 -19.34 1.67
CA LEU A 260 -0.90 -19.27 0.62
C LEU A 260 -1.62 -19.29 -0.73
N TRP A 261 -1.55 -18.18 -1.46
CA TRP A 261 -2.17 -18.09 -2.76
C TRP A 261 -1.36 -18.86 -3.80
N LEU A 262 -2.06 -19.72 -4.54
CA LEU A 262 -1.50 -20.49 -5.64
C LEU A 262 -2.05 -19.96 -6.97
N PHE A 263 -1.26 -20.07 -8.04
CA PHE A 263 -1.67 -19.70 -9.39
C PHE A 263 -1.17 -20.72 -10.42
N GLY A 264 -1.96 -20.92 -11.49
CA GLY A 264 -1.57 -21.76 -12.62
C GLY A 264 -1.68 -23.27 -12.37
N GLU A 265 -1.56 -24.04 -13.44
CA GLU A 265 -1.60 -25.51 -13.40
C GLU A 265 -0.40 -26.10 -12.64
N ASP A 266 0.72 -25.38 -12.64
CA ASP A 266 1.95 -25.70 -11.92
C ASP A 266 1.94 -25.24 -10.45
N HIS A 267 0.85 -24.63 -9.98
CA HIS A 267 0.65 -24.16 -8.61
C HIS A 267 1.80 -23.27 -8.11
N GLN A 268 2.10 -22.20 -8.87
CA GLN A 268 3.02 -21.15 -8.46
C GLN A 268 2.58 -20.53 -7.15
N MET A 269 3.47 -20.48 -6.17
CA MET A 269 3.26 -19.82 -4.89
C MET A 269 3.42 -18.31 -5.10
N THR A 270 2.39 -17.52 -4.79
CA THR A 270 2.38 -16.08 -5.09
C THR A 270 2.53 -15.21 -3.83
N GLU A 271 1.55 -15.23 -2.94
CA GLU A 271 1.48 -14.36 -1.76
C GLU A 271 0.97 -15.11 -0.53
N VAL A 272 1.34 -14.62 0.66
CA VAL A 272 0.89 -15.13 1.96
C VAL A 272 -0.18 -14.19 2.50
N GLY A 273 -1.45 -14.50 2.26
CA GLY A 273 -2.59 -13.68 2.63
C GLY A 273 -2.52 -12.32 1.94
N THR A 274 -2.23 -11.27 2.70
CA THR A 274 -2.01 -9.90 2.18
C THR A 274 -0.54 -9.47 2.23
N MET A 275 0.38 -10.43 2.26
CA MET A 275 1.84 -10.23 2.38
C MET A 275 2.57 -10.87 1.20
N ASN A 276 3.71 -10.30 0.82
CA ASN A 276 4.56 -10.91 -0.20
C ASN A 276 5.28 -12.14 0.37
N LEU A 277 5.41 -13.20 -0.42
CA LEU A 277 6.11 -14.43 -0.04
C LEU A 277 7.63 -14.30 -0.19
N PHE A 278 8.37 -14.78 0.80
CA PHE A 278 9.82 -15.03 0.72
C PHE A 278 10.13 -16.44 1.21
N ILE A 279 11.12 -17.07 0.56
CA ILE A 279 11.67 -18.36 0.95
C ILE A 279 13.19 -18.21 1.00
N TYR A 280 13.78 -18.56 2.14
CA TYR A 280 15.22 -18.66 2.31
C TYR A 280 15.62 -20.13 2.35
N TRP A 281 16.52 -20.53 1.45
CA TRP A 281 16.83 -21.94 1.23
C TRP A 281 18.23 -22.15 0.67
N ILE A 282 18.60 -23.42 0.52
CA ILE A 282 19.71 -23.86 -0.32
C ILE A 282 19.15 -24.24 -1.70
N ASN A 283 19.52 -23.52 -2.74
CA ASN A 283 19.03 -23.77 -4.09
C ASN A 283 19.63 -25.07 -4.68
N GLU A 284 19.23 -25.42 -5.90
CA GLU A 284 19.66 -26.64 -6.57
C GLU A 284 21.18 -26.69 -6.85
N ASN A 285 21.85 -25.54 -6.85
CA ASN A 285 23.30 -25.43 -7.02
C ASN A 285 24.06 -25.49 -5.69
N GLY A 286 23.38 -25.66 -4.56
CA GLY A 286 24.00 -25.65 -3.22
C GLY A 286 24.24 -24.26 -2.64
N GLU A 287 23.72 -23.19 -3.25
CA GLU A 287 23.90 -21.81 -2.80
C GLU A 287 22.82 -21.40 -1.81
N LYS A 288 23.19 -20.63 -0.77
CA LYS A 288 22.21 -19.90 0.05
C LYS A 288 21.50 -18.87 -0.83
N GLU A 289 20.18 -18.88 -0.84
CA GLU A 289 19.37 -18.02 -1.68
C GLU A 289 18.11 -17.55 -0.95
N LEU A 290 17.80 -16.26 -1.10
CA LEU A 290 16.50 -15.68 -0.79
C LEU A 290 15.72 -15.51 -2.10
N ILE A 291 14.63 -16.25 -2.25
CA ILE A 291 13.76 -16.21 -3.43
C ILE A 291 12.39 -15.61 -3.08
N THR A 292 11.86 -14.80 -4.00
CA THR A 292 10.50 -14.25 -3.95
C THR A 292 9.87 -14.25 -5.35
N PRO A 293 8.55 -14.41 -5.50
CA PRO A 293 7.91 -14.30 -6.80
C PRO A 293 8.12 -12.94 -7.49
N PRO A 294 8.28 -12.91 -8.82
CA PRO A 294 8.53 -11.73 -9.64
C PRO A 294 7.25 -10.89 -9.83
N LEU A 295 7.39 -9.61 -10.19
CA LEU A 295 6.25 -8.68 -10.33
C LEU A 295 5.63 -8.70 -11.73
N GLU A 296 6.39 -9.16 -12.73
CA GLU A 296 6.09 -9.12 -14.16
C GLU A 296 4.83 -9.91 -14.53
N SER A 297 4.44 -10.88 -13.70
CA SER A 297 3.23 -11.69 -13.89
C SER A 297 1.92 -10.90 -13.69
N GLY A 298 1.97 -9.72 -13.04
CA GLY A 298 0.79 -8.95 -12.64
C GLY A 298 -0.01 -9.57 -11.48
N LEU A 299 0.48 -10.68 -10.92
CA LEU A 299 -0.16 -11.43 -9.82
C LEU A 299 0.15 -10.86 -8.44
N ILE A 300 1.30 -10.20 -8.30
CA ILE A 300 1.90 -9.85 -7.00
C ILE A 300 1.72 -8.36 -6.75
N LEU A 301 1.30 -7.99 -5.55
CA LEU A 301 1.28 -6.58 -5.16
C LEU A 301 2.73 -6.13 -4.89
N PRO A 302 3.23 -5.03 -5.48
CA PRO A 302 4.58 -4.53 -5.23
C PRO A 302 4.67 -3.93 -3.82
N GLY A 303 4.95 -4.77 -2.83
CA GLY A 303 5.06 -4.38 -1.43
C GLY A 303 6.27 -3.50 -1.15
N ILE A 304 6.08 -2.43 -0.37
CA ILE A 304 7.18 -1.57 0.06
C ILE A 304 8.13 -2.35 0.99
N THR A 305 7.60 -3.17 1.89
CA THR A 305 8.41 -4.07 2.72
C THR A 305 9.19 -5.07 1.85
N ARG A 306 8.54 -5.72 0.86
CA ARG A 306 9.23 -6.60 -0.10
C ARG A 306 10.41 -5.90 -0.76
N LYS A 307 10.19 -4.69 -1.28
CA LYS A 307 11.23 -3.86 -1.90
C LYS A 307 12.39 -3.60 -0.93
N SER A 308 12.09 -3.19 0.31
CA SER A 308 13.10 -2.95 1.34
C SER A 308 13.88 -4.21 1.74
N LEU A 309 13.25 -5.38 1.84
CA LEU A 309 13.95 -6.63 2.16
C LEU A 309 14.90 -7.04 1.02
N LEU A 310 14.49 -6.88 -0.23
CA LEU A 310 15.35 -7.12 -1.40
C LEU A 310 16.54 -6.15 -1.44
N GLU A 311 16.31 -4.86 -1.18
CA GLU A 311 17.38 -3.85 -1.09
C GLU A 311 18.39 -4.20 0.03
N LEU A 312 17.91 -4.53 1.24
CA LEU A 312 18.79 -4.95 2.35
C LEU A 312 19.57 -6.22 2.00
N SER A 313 18.92 -7.23 1.42
CA SER A 313 19.57 -8.50 1.08
C SER A 313 20.69 -8.31 0.08
N ARG A 314 20.45 -7.48 -0.94
CA ARG A 314 21.46 -7.12 -1.96
C ARG A 314 22.61 -6.31 -1.35
N GLN A 315 22.32 -5.43 -0.38
CA GLN A 315 23.35 -4.67 0.35
C GLN A 315 24.20 -5.57 1.25
N TRP A 316 23.59 -6.55 1.92
CA TRP A 316 24.33 -7.52 2.74
C TRP A 316 25.24 -8.40 1.89
N ASN A 317 24.78 -8.80 0.69
CA ASN A 317 25.57 -9.57 -0.27
C ASN A 317 26.17 -10.88 0.31
N GLU A 318 25.43 -11.52 1.22
CA GLU A 318 25.84 -12.74 1.93
C GLU A 318 25.24 -14.02 1.32
N PHE A 319 24.23 -13.86 0.46
CA PHE A 319 23.49 -14.93 -0.20
C PHE A 319 22.87 -14.39 -1.50
N LYS A 320 22.51 -15.31 -2.39
CA LYS A 320 21.88 -14.98 -3.66
C LYS A 320 20.49 -14.41 -3.44
N VAL A 321 20.09 -13.40 -4.22
CA VAL A 321 18.77 -12.78 -4.16
C VAL A 321 18.09 -12.92 -5.51
N THR A 322 16.99 -13.67 -5.56
CA THR A 322 16.34 -14.06 -6.81
C THR A 322 14.86 -13.67 -6.80
N GLU A 323 14.43 -12.97 -7.84
CA GLU A 323 13.01 -12.72 -8.13
C GLU A 323 12.58 -13.72 -9.21
N GLN A 324 12.00 -14.86 -8.81
CA GLN A 324 11.64 -15.94 -9.73
C GLN A 324 10.44 -16.74 -9.21
N ASN A 325 9.61 -17.23 -10.13
CA ASN A 325 8.51 -18.12 -9.79
C ASN A 325 9.01 -19.37 -9.06
N ILE A 326 8.25 -19.76 -8.04
CA ILE A 326 8.46 -21.00 -7.29
C ILE A 326 7.14 -21.75 -7.22
N THR A 327 7.15 -23.00 -7.67
CA THR A 327 5.98 -23.88 -7.62
C THR A 327 5.95 -24.63 -6.29
N ILE A 328 4.75 -25.02 -5.86
CA ILE A 328 4.61 -25.81 -4.64
C ILE A 328 5.35 -27.15 -4.71
N GLU A 329 5.43 -27.76 -5.90
CA GLU A 329 6.16 -29.02 -6.08
C GLU A 329 7.69 -28.82 -5.96
N ARG A 330 8.24 -27.74 -6.54
CA ARG A 330 9.65 -27.37 -6.36
C ARG A 330 9.96 -27.09 -4.89
N PHE A 331 9.06 -26.39 -4.21
CA PHE A 331 9.16 -26.13 -2.78
C PHE A 331 9.12 -27.41 -1.95
N LYS A 332 8.16 -28.31 -2.19
CA LYS A 332 8.03 -29.60 -1.50
C LYS A 332 9.29 -30.43 -1.62
N LYS A 333 9.84 -30.56 -2.83
CA LYS A 333 11.11 -31.26 -3.05
C LYS A 333 12.22 -30.68 -2.18
N ALA A 334 12.39 -29.35 -2.20
CA ALA A 334 13.39 -28.68 -1.37
C ALA A 334 13.15 -28.85 0.14
N LEU A 335 11.89 -28.91 0.56
CA LEU A 335 11.52 -29.15 1.95
C LEU A 335 11.93 -30.55 2.40
N PHE A 336 11.61 -31.59 1.61
CA PHE A 336 11.98 -32.97 1.90
C PHE A 336 13.50 -33.21 1.84
N ASP A 337 14.20 -32.49 0.97
CA ASP A 337 15.67 -32.50 0.90
C ASP A 337 16.34 -31.76 2.08
N GLY A 338 15.58 -31.16 3.01
CA GLY A 338 16.11 -30.36 4.12
C GLY A 338 16.76 -29.02 3.69
N ARG A 339 16.46 -28.56 2.48
CA ARG A 339 17.05 -27.36 1.86
C ARG A 339 16.31 -26.08 2.22
N VAL A 340 15.01 -26.13 2.51
CA VAL A 340 14.23 -24.97 3.00
C VAL A 340 14.66 -24.62 4.42
N LYS A 341 15.04 -23.36 4.66
CA LYS A 341 15.50 -22.86 5.97
C LYS A 341 14.44 -22.00 6.64
N GLU A 342 13.90 -21.02 5.92
CA GLU A 342 12.85 -20.14 6.45
C GLU A 342 11.84 -19.81 5.35
N VAL A 343 10.58 -19.63 5.75
CA VAL A 343 9.50 -19.13 4.89
C VAL A 343 8.78 -18.05 5.66
N PHE A 344 8.52 -16.91 5.03
CA PHE A 344 7.85 -15.80 5.69
C PHE A 344 7.08 -14.91 4.71
N GLY A 345 6.03 -14.27 5.24
CA GLY A 345 5.35 -13.16 4.58
C GLY A 345 6.01 -11.83 4.93
N ALA A 346 5.99 -10.86 4.03
CA ALA A 346 6.46 -9.49 4.24
C ALA A 346 5.36 -8.45 3.95
N GLY A 347 5.15 -7.49 4.87
CA GLY A 347 4.17 -6.41 4.69
C GLY A 347 4.11 -5.40 5.84
N THR A 348 3.52 -4.22 5.60
CA THR A 348 3.51 -3.09 6.55
C THR A 348 2.98 -3.44 7.95
N ALA A 349 1.99 -4.34 8.05
CA ALA A 349 1.34 -4.66 9.32
C ALA A 349 2.31 -5.33 10.32
N CYS A 350 3.02 -6.36 9.88
CA CYS A 350 3.88 -7.20 10.73
C CYS A 350 5.38 -7.05 10.45
N VAL A 351 5.77 -6.29 9.41
CA VAL A 351 7.10 -6.29 8.79
C VAL A 351 7.42 -7.63 8.16
N VAL A 352 7.61 -8.66 8.98
CA VAL A 352 7.83 -10.06 8.59
C VAL A 352 6.96 -11.00 9.43
N CYS A 353 6.48 -12.07 8.82
CA CYS A 353 5.60 -13.06 9.44
C CYS A 353 6.12 -14.47 9.10
N PRO A 354 6.80 -15.16 10.04
CA PRO A 354 7.28 -16.52 9.82
C PRO A 354 6.14 -17.49 9.52
N VAL A 355 6.44 -18.53 8.76
CA VAL A 355 5.52 -19.60 8.41
C VAL A 355 6.07 -20.90 8.96
N LYS A 356 5.25 -21.60 9.76
CA LYS A 356 5.61 -22.90 10.35
C LYS A 356 5.08 -24.08 9.55
N LYS A 357 3.92 -23.91 8.92
CA LYS A 357 3.23 -25.01 8.24
C LYS A 357 2.46 -24.54 7.02
N ILE A 358 2.47 -25.34 5.97
CA ILE A 358 1.60 -25.17 4.80
C ILE A 358 0.75 -26.43 4.67
N VAL A 359 -0.57 -26.28 4.69
CA VAL A 359 -1.53 -27.36 4.45
C VAL A 359 -1.85 -27.40 2.96
N PHE A 360 -1.44 -28.45 2.26
CA PHE A 360 -1.64 -28.60 0.82
C PHE A 360 -2.21 -29.97 0.49
N LYS A 361 -3.39 -30.03 -0.15
CA LYS A 361 -4.06 -31.29 -0.54
C LYS A 361 -4.18 -32.32 0.60
N GLY A 362 -4.41 -31.85 1.83
CA GLY A 362 -4.52 -32.69 3.02
C GLY A 362 -3.20 -33.11 3.65
N GLU A 363 -2.06 -32.67 3.09
CA GLU A 363 -0.73 -32.91 3.62
C GLU A 363 -0.22 -31.69 4.41
N ASP A 364 0.38 -31.95 5.57
CA ASP A 364 1.02 -30.95 6.42
C ASP A 364 2.52 -30.81 6.05
N LEU A 365 2.85 -29.77 5.30
CA LEU A 365 4.22 -29.40 4.97
C LEU A 365 4.83 -28.57 6.12
N ASN A 366 5.51 -29.24 7.04
CA ASN A 366 6.12 -28.60 8.21
C ASN A 366 7.48 -28.00 7.86
N ILE A 367 7.65 -26.71 8.14
CA ILE A 367 8.89 -25.97 7.91
C ILE A 367 9.68 -25.96 9.22
N GLN A 368 10.92 -26.42 9.17
CA GLN A 368 11.84 -26.37 10.31
C GLN A 368 12.42 -24.95 10.44
N THR A 369 11.59 -23.98 10.84
CA THR A 369 12.08 -22.67 11.25
C THR A 369 12.78 -22.81 12.59
N SER A 370 14.04 -22.37 12.69
CA SER A 370 14.67 -22.18 13.99
C SER A 370 14.09 -20.94 14.67
N ASP A 371 13.74 -21.04 15.95
CA ASP A 371 13.35 -19.90 16.79
C ASP A 371 14.59 -19.10 17.28
N ASP A 372 15.74 -19.33 16.65
CA ASP A 372 17.01 -18.76 17.05
C ASP A 372 17.05 -17.25 16.73
N ALA A 373 17.67 -16.49 17.63
CA ALA A 373 17.91 -15.06 17.46
C ALA A 373 18.76 -14.71 16.22
N THR A 374 19.38 -15.71 15.58
CA THR A 374 20.22 -15.59 14.38
C THR A 374 19.46 -15.86 13.07
N SER A 375 18.16 -16.18 13.13
CA SER A 375 17.34 -16.39 11.92
C SER A 375 17.27 -15.12 11.06
N LEU A 376 17.17 -15.32 9.74
CA LEU A 376 17.09 -14.25 8.76
C LEU A 376 15.83 -13.39 8.99
N THR A 377 14.72 -14.01 9.37
CA THR A 377 13.48 -13.31 9.69
C THR A 377 13.64 -12.37 10.89
N GLN A 378 14.33 -12.79 11.95
CA GLN A 378 14.64 -11.93 13.10
C GLN A 378 15.59 -10.79 12.72
N ARG A 379 16.62 -11.06 11.89
CA ARG A 379 17.52 -10.03 11.36
C ARG A 379 16.78 -8.97 10.56
N PHE A 380 15.85 -9.36 9.67
CA PHE A 380 15.03 -8.41 8.93
C PHE A 380 14.14 -7.59 9.84
N PHE A 381 13.43 -8.23 10.78
CA PHE A 381 12.56 -7.55 11.73
C PHE A 381 13.34 -6.52 12.55
N LYS A 382 14.49 -6.91 13.11
CA LYS A 382 15.35 -6.02 13.86
C LYS A 382 15.85 -4.86 13.00
N THR A 383 16.43 -5.15 11.83
CA THR A 383 17.01 -4.11 10.96
C THR A 383 15.96 -3.08 10.54
N ILE A 384 14.76 -3.53 10.16
CA ILE A 384 13.67 -2.64 9.76
C ILE A 384 13.14 -1.83 10.94
N ASN A 385 13.02 -2.41 12.14
CA ASN A 385 12.61 -1.65 13.32
C ASN A 385 13.69 -0.66 13.80
N ASP A 386 14.97 -1.02 13.71
CA ASP A 386 16.07 -0.10 13.98
C ASP A 386 15.97 1.15 13.06
N ILE A 387 15.53 0.96 11.82
CA ILE A 387 15.24 2.06 10.88
C ILE A 387 13.97 2.81 11.28
N HIS A 388 12.86 2.11 11.52
CA HIS A 388 11.56 2.70 11.86
C HIS A 388 11.63 3.63 13.08
N TYR A 389 12.31 3.20 14.15
CA TYR A 389 12.43 3.95 15.41
C TYR A 389 13.72 4.76 15.49
N TYR A 390 14.44 4.87 14.36
CA TYR A 390 15.61 5.73 14.20
C TYR A 390 16.81 5.39 15.12
N HIS A 391 16.93 4.13 15.55
CA HIS A 391 18.17 3.57 16.11
C HIS A 391 19.30 3.52 15.08
N LYS A 392 18.93 3.45 13.79
CA LYS A 392 19.84 3.55 12.65
C LYS A 392 19.28 4.55 11.66
N ALA A 393 19.95 5.71 11.53
CA ALA A 393 19.60 6.72 10.53
C ALA A 393 19.55 6.10 9.13
N ASN A 394 18.52 6.46 8.36
CA ASN A 394 18.27 5.89 7.04
C ASN A 394 17.42 6.83 6.20
N ASN A 395 17.78 6.99 4.93
CA ASN A 395 17.06 7.85 3.97
C ASN A 395 15.67 7.32 3.58
N TRP A 396 15.28 6.14 4.03
CA TRP A 396 13.91 5.63 3.93
C TRP A 396 12.93 6.31 4.89
N MET A 397 13.43 7.00 5.92
CA MET A 397 12.61 7.70 6.91
C MET A 397 12.47 9.18 6.53
N GLU A 398 11.24 9.63 6.31
CA GLU A 398 10.94 11.02 6.01
C GLU A 398 10.29 11.69 7.23
N ALA A 399 10.87 12.79 7.71
CA ALA A 399 10.34 13.53 8.86
C ALA A 399 8.98 14.15 8.55
N VAL A 400 8.04 14.10 9.52
CA VAL A 400 6.72 14.73 9.41
C VAL A 400 6.82 16.25 9.51
N GLU A 401 7.64 16.75 10.43
CA GLU A 401 7.99 18.16 10.55
C GLU A 401 9.36 18.39 9.93
N GLU A 402 9.53 19.45 9.14
CA GLU A 402 10.85 19.83 8.62
C GLU A 402 11.56 20.61 9.72
N ASP A 403 12.72 20.12 10.18
CA ASP A 403 13.60 20.94 11.00
C ASP A 403 14.12 22.09 10.11
N GLU A 404 13.81 23.34 10.45
CA GLU A 404 14.29 24.51 9.71
C GLU A 404 15.83 24.49 9.56
N GLU A 405 16.56 23.93 10.54
CA GLU A 405 18.01 23.76 10.49
C GLU A 405 18.51 22.71 9.49
N GLU A 406 17.75 21.65 9.20
CA GLU A 406 18.17 20.60 8.27
C GLU A 406 17.98 21.06 6.82
N SER A 407 16.94 21.87 6.56
CA SER A 407 16.69 22.51 5.26
C SER A 407 17.87 23.39 4.80
N LEU A 408 18.45 24.15 5.74
CA LEU A 408 19.61 25.01 5.52
C LEU A 408 20.88 24.21 5.20
N ARG A 409 21.09 23.05 5.84
CA ARG A 409 22.26 22.19 5.57
C ARG A 409 22.17 21.51 4.20
N THR A 410 20.98 21.12 3.75
CA THR A 410 20.79 20.61 2.38
C THR A 410 21.05 21.69 1.32
N PHE A 411 20.69 22.94 1.60
CA PHE A 411 20.95 24.07 0.69
C PHE A 411 22.42 24.46 0.59
N GLU A 412 23.23 24.25 1.64
CA GLU A 412 24.68 24.50 1.60
C GLU A 412 25.49 23.34 1.00
N SER A 413 24.85 22.19 0.78
CA SER A 413 25.47 20.96 0.24
C SER A 413 25.12 20.62 -1.21
N GLN A 414 24.27 21.44 -1.86
CA GLN A 414 24.01 21.45 -3.30
C GLN A 414 24.66 22.68 -3.94
#